data_AF-A0A0R1K9P2-F1
#
_entry.id   AF-A0A0R1K9P2-F1
#
_cell.length_a   1.000
_cell.length_b   1.000
_cell.length_c   1.000
_cell.angle_alpha   90.00
_cell.angle_beta   90.00
_cell.angle_gamma   90.00
#
_symmetry.space_group_name_H-M   'P 1'
#
loop_
_entity.id
_entity.type
_entity.pdbx_description
1 polymer ?
#
loop_
_entity_poly.entity_id
_entity_poly.type
_entity_poly.pdbx_seq_one_letter_code
_entity_poly.pdbx_strand_id
1 'polypeptide(L)'
;MKYLKQNHFWFITGAETFTLGIIFILTGNFIDRPPNAPGFIANVDDPPFAIALIIIGLYVMFSCFDELRKSNKDLIVFLLLFVWTFYLIIFSIHDLTAPVLLPKFTTLFILFINIRILLEAFWSDPG
;
A
#
# COMPACT_ATOMS: atom_id res chain seq x y z
N MET A 1 7.98 10.70 21.49
CA MET A 1 6.60 10.19 21.34
C MET A 1 5.56 11.24 20.98
N LYS A 2 5.80 12.55 21.14
CA LYS A 2 4.83 13.62 20.80
C LYS A 2 4.42 13.59 19.31
N TYR A 3 5.39 13.42 18.40
CA TYR A 3 5.18 13.34 16.95
C TYR A 3 4.49 12.05 16.49
N LEU A 4 4.72 10.93 17.18
CA LEU A 4 4.09 9.64 16.88
C LEU A 4 2.56 9.66 17.08
N LYS A 5 2.06 10.40 18.07
CA LYS A 5 0.61 10.58 18.27
C LYS A 5 -0.04 11.41 17.17
N GLN A 6 0.70 12.39 16.63
CA GLN A 6 0.23 13.23 15.54
C GLN A 6 0.29 12.50 14.19
N ASN A 7 1.32 11.66 13.99
CA ASN A 7 1.59 10.96 12.74
C ASN A 7 1.16 9.49 12.76
N HIS A 8 0.28 9.10 13.68
CA HIS A 8 -0.07 7.70 13.90
C HIS A 8 -0.73 7.06 12.67
N PHE A 9 -1.51 7.82 11.89
CA PHE A 9 -2.11 7.33 10.64
C PHE A 9 -1.06 6.97 9.58
N TRP A 10 -0.01 7.79 9.44
CA TRP A 10 1.11 7.52 8.54
C TRP A 10 1.89 6.29 9.00
N PHE A 11 2.11 6.15 10.30
CA PHE A 11 2.77 4.99 10.88
C PHE A 11 1.98 3.69 10.63
N ILE A 12 0.67 3.70 10.86
CA ILE A 12 -0.22 2.56 10.61
C ILE A 12 -0.18 2.19 9.12
N THR A 13 -0.27 3.17 8.22
CA THR A 13 -0.23 2.91 6.78
C THR A 13 1.12 2.35 6.34
N GLY A 14 2.23 2.85 6.88
CA GLY A 14 3.56 2.29 6.65
C GLY A 14 3.69 0.85 7.14
N ALA A 15 3.11 0.53 8.31
CA ALA A 15 3.08 -0.82 8.86
C ALA A 15 2.23 -1.78 8.00
N GLU A 16 1.11 -1.31 7.45
CA GLU A 16 0.30 -2.08 6.50
C GLU A 16 1.09 -2.37 5.21
N THR A 17 1.81 -1.38 4.67
CA THR A 17 2.66 -1.56 3.48
C THR A 17 3.81 -2.54 3.73
N PHE A 18 4.44 -2.46 4.91
CA PHE A 18 5.47 -3.40 5.34
C PHE A 18 4.91 -4.84 5.47
N THR A 19 3.74 -4.97 6.09
CA THR A 19 3.07 -6.26 6.28
C THR A 19 2.69 -6.88 4.93
N LEU A 20 2.19 -6.08 3.98
CA LEU A 20 1.89 -6.53 2.62
C LEU A 20 3.13 -7.09 1.93
N GLY A 21 4.27 -6.40 2.02
CA GLY A 21 5.53 -6.89 1.47
C GLY A 21 6.00 -8.21 2.11
N ILE A 22 5.85 -8.37 3.42
CA ILE A 22 6.13 -9.65 4.10
C ILE A 22 5.21 -10.77 3.59
N ILE A 23 3.91 -10.48 3.47
CA ILE A 23 2.92 -11.47 2.98
C ILE A 23 3.30 -11.96 1.58
N PHE A 24 3.73 -11.07 0.68
CA PHE A 24 4.15 -11.49 -0.66
C PHE A 24 5.39 -12.40 -0.63
N ILE A 25 6.38 -12.11 0.21
CA ILE A 25 7.55 -12.99 0.37
C ILE A 25 7.14 -14.37 0.90
N LEU A 26 6.27 -14.42 1.92
CA LEU A 26 5.90 -15.67 2.58
C LEU A 26 4.98 -16.53 1.72
N THR A 27 4.07 -15.91 0.98
CA THR A 27 3.05 -16.63 0.20
C THR A 27 3.60 -17.06 -1.17
N GLY A 28 4.54 -16.30 -1.76
CA GLY A 28 5.20 -16.59 -3.03
C GLY A 28 4.27 -16.60 -4.27
N ASN A 29 2.95 -16.55 -4.06
CA ASN A 29 1.91 -16.57 -5.09
C ASN A 29 0.58 -16.07 -4.51
N PHE A 30 0.56 -14.85 -3.97
CA PHE A 30 -0.60 -14.32 -3.24
C PHE A 30 -1.77 -13.99 -4.19
N ILE A 31 -1.47 -13.54 -5.41
CA ILE A 31 -2.40 -13.41 -6.51
C ILE A 31 -2.45 -14.75 -7.24
N ASP A 32 -3.58 -15.45 -7.09
CA ASP A 32 -3.90 -16.65 -7.86
C ASP A 32 -3.73 -16.32 -9.35
N ARG A 33 -2.91 -17.09 -10.08
CA ARG A 33 -2.58 -16.84 -11.49
C ARG A 33 -3.68 -17.42 -12.37
N PRO A 34 -4.65 -16.63 -12.88
CA PRO A 34 -5.59 -17.12 -13.87
C PRO A 34 -4.79 -17.40 -15.16
N PRO A 35 -5.09 -18.46 -15.93
CA PRO A 35 -4.37 -18.81 -17.16
C PRO A 35 -4.30 -17.68 -18.21
N ASN A 36 -5.21 -16.70 -18.10
CA ASN A 36 -5.39 -15.60 -19.04
C ASN A 36 -4.96 -14.22 -18.47
N ALA A 37 -4.32 -14.16 -17.30
CA ALA A 37 -3.89 -12.87 -16.77
C ALA A 37 -2.69 -12.31 -17.58
N PRO A 38 -2.67 -10.98 -17.84
CA PRO A 38 -1.52 -10.31 -18.43
C PRO A 38 -0.22 -10.63 -17.67
N GLY A 39 0.86 -10.94 -18.40
CA GLY A 39 2.13 -11.37 -17.80
C GLY A 39 2.76 -10.38 -16.81
N PHE A 40 2.38 -9.08 -16.85
CA PHE A 40 2.83 -8.11 -15.85
C PHE A 40 2.22 -8.35 -14.46
N ILE A 41 0.99 -8.89 -14.38
CA ILE A 41 0.31 -9.21 -13.11
C ILE A 41 1.00 -10.39 -12.43
N ALA A 42 1.54 -11.32 -13.22
CA ALA A 42 2.24 -12.49 -12.71
C ALA A 42 3.55 -12.16 -11.96
N ASN A 43 4.13 -10.99 -12.23
CA ASN A 43 5.42 -10.58 -11.65
C ASN A 43 5.27 -9.59 -10.47
N VAL A 44 4.05 -9.16 -10.15
CA VAL A 44 3.81 -8.10 -9.15
C VAL A 44 4.06 -8.59 -7.72
N ASP A 45 3.83 -9.87 -7.47
CA ASP A 45 4.12 -10.50 -6.18
C ASP A 45 5.57 -11.03 -6.10
N ASP A 46 6.39 -10.80 -7.14
CA ASP A 46 7.75 -11.31 -7.16
C ASP A 46 8.60 -10.66 -6.05
N PRO A 47 9.64 -11.37 -5.57
CA PRO A 47 10.51 -10.89 -4.50
C PRO A 47 11.01 -9.43 -4.62
N PRO A 48 11.36 -8.90 -5.83
CA PRO A 48 11.80 -7.52 -5.96
C PRO A 48 10.74 -6.49 -5.56
N PHE A 49 9.47 -6.71 -5.90
CA PHE A 49 8.37 -5.81 -5.55
C PHE A 49 8.03 -5.89 -4.07
N ALA A 50 8.07 -7.10 -3.51
CA ALA A 50 7.86 -7.31 -2.09
C ALA A 50 8.97 -6.65 -1.23
N ILE A 51 10.22 -6.72 -1.67
CA ILE A 51 11.35 -6.01 -1.03
C ILE A 51 11.15 -4.49 -1.11
N ALA A 52 10.73 -3.96 -2.26
CA ALA A 52 10.44 -2.54 -2.41
C ALA A 52 9.34 -2.07 -1.43
N LEU A 53 8.27 -2.86 -1.28
CA LEU A 53 7.21 -2.59 -0.30
C LEU A 53 7.73 -2.53 1.14
N ILE A 54 8.60 -3.48 1.51
CA ILE A 54 9.21 -3.52 2.84
C ILE A 54 10.05 -2.26 3.08
N ILE A 55 10.87 -1.85 2.11
CA ILE A 55 11.71 -0.65 2.21
C ILE A 55 10.84 0.60 2.34
N ILE A 56 9.80 0.74 1.53
CA ILE A 56 8.87 1.88 1.57
C ILE A 56 8.13 1.92 2.91
N GLY A 57 7.61 0.78 3.38
CA GLY A 57 6.92 0.67 4.66
C GLY A 57 7.82 1.09 5.84
N LEU A 58 9.06 0.58 5.87
CA LEU A 58 10.05 0.96 6.89
C LEU A 58 10.39 2.45 6.81
N TYR A 59 10.63 2.99 5.61
CA TYR A 59 10.92 4.40 5.42
C TYR A 59 9.81 5.29 5.98
N VAL A 60 8.55 4.98 5.68
CA VAL A 60 7.39 5.73 6.20
C VAL A 60 7.31 5.62 7.72
N MET A 61 7.47 4.41 8.27
CA MET A 61 7.43 4.18 9.72
C MET A 61 8.51 4.97 10.45
N PHE A 62 9.76 4.95 9.96
CA PHE A 62 10.86 5.71 10.56
C PHE A 62 10.68 7.22 10.41
N SER A 63 10.14 7.68 9.27
CA SER A 63 9.85 9.10 9.04
C SER A 63 8.80 9.67 9.99
N CYS A 64 7.97 8.84 10.61
CA CYS A 64 6.97 9.26 11.61
C CYS A 64 7.55 9.52 13.01
N PHE A 65 8.80 9.11 13.28
CA PHE A 65 9.45 9.36 14.57
C PHE A 65 10.02 10.76 14.69
N ASP A 66 10.24 11.44 13.57
CA ASP A 66 10.79 12.79 13.48
C ASP A 66 9.71 13.81 13.05
N GLU A 67 10.06 15.09 13.03
CA GLU A 67 9.18 16.15 12.56
C GLU A 67 8.95 16.04 11.04
N LEU A 68 7.70 15.76 10.66
CA LEU A 68 7.29 15.65 9.25
C LEU A 68 7.24 17.03 8.60
N ARG A 69 8.39 17.46 8.07
CA ARG A 69 8.44 18.62 7.16
C ARG A 69 7.54 18.38 5.96
N LYS A 70 6.90 19.46 5.48
CA LYS A 70 5.96 19.45 4.34
C LYS A 70 6.47 18.62 3.15
N SER A 71 7.73 18.80 2.74
CA SER A 71 8.32 18.05 1.62
C SER A 71 8.44 16.54 1.86
N ASN A 72 8.74 16.10 3.10
CA ASN A 72 8.81 14.67 3.41
C ASN A 72 7.41 14.06 3.45
N LYS A 73 6.44 14.82 3.97
CA LYS A 73 5.04 14.39 4.01
C LYS A 73 4.48 14.22 2.60
N ASP A 74 4.71 15.18 1.70
CA ASP A 74 4.26 15.08 0.30
C ASP A 74 4.87 13.86 -0.40
N LEU A 75 6.15 13.55 -0.11
CA LEU A 75 6.82 12.36 -0.63
C LEU A 75 6.20 11.06 -0.08
N ILE A 76 5.92 10.99 1.22
CA ILE A 76 5.27 9.84 1.87
C ILE A 76 3.87 9.63 1.30
N VAL A 77 3.08 10.69 1.16
CA VAL A 77 1.74 10.65 0.56
C VAL A 77 1.83 10.11 -0.86
N PHE A 78 2.75 10.65 -1.67
CA PHE A 78 2.94 10.22 -3.05
C PHE A 78 3.34 8.75 -3.16
N LEU A 79 4.32 8.30 -2.38
CA LEU A 79 4.76 6.90 -2.38
C LEU A 79 3.64 5.95 -1.97
N LEU A 80 2.93 6.26 -0.88
CA LEU A 80 1.84 5.44 -0.41
C LEU A 80 0.69 5.40 -1.41
N LEU A 81 0.25 6.55 -1.94
CA LEU A 81 -0.81 6.59 -2.96
C LEU A 81 -0.41 5.81 -4.20
N PHE A 82 0.82 6.01 -4.69
CA PHE A 82 1.32 5.30 -5.87
C PHE A 82 1.27 3.79 -5.68
N VAL A 83 1.83 3.29 -4.56
CA VAL A 83 1.83 1.87 -4.22
C VAL A 83 0.41 1.34 -4.07
N TRP A 84 -0.40 1.92 -3.19
CA TRP A 84 -1.72 1.40 -2.89
C TRP A 84 -2.69 1.53 -4.07
N THR A 85 -2.55 2.54 -4.93
CA THR A 85 -3.35 2.66 -6.17
C THR A 85 -2.90 1.63 -7.20
N PHE A 86 -1.59 1.40 -7.34
CA PHE A 86 -1.06 0.36 -8.22
C PHE A 86 -1.63 -1.02 -7.87
N TYR A 87 -1.60 -1.40 -6.59
CA TYR A 87 -2.20 -2.66 -6.14
C TYR A 87 -3.72 -2.66 -6.28
N LEU A 88 -4.40 -1.53 -6.05
CA LEU A 88 -5.85 -1.43 -6.26
C LEU A 88 -6.25 -1.80 -7.69
N ILE A 89 -5.51 -1.28 -8.68
CA ILE A 89 -5.76 -1.58 -10.10
C ILE A 89 -5.58 -3.07 -10.37
N ILE A 90 -4.50 -3.67 -9.86
CA ILE A 90 -4.17 -5.07 -10.10
C ILE A 90 -5.20 -6.00 -9.49
N PHE A 91 -5.56 -5.78 -8.22
CA PHE A 91 -6.59 -6.57 -7.56
C PHE A 91 -7.98 -6.35 -8.17
N SER A 92 -8.28 -5.14 -8.67
CA SER A 92 -9.52 -4.88 -9.41
C SER A 92 -9.59 -5.67 -10.72
N ILE A 93 -8.49 -5.73 -11.48
CA ILE A 93 -8.42 -6.55 -12.70
C ILE A 93 -8.56 -8.04 -12.35
N HIS A 94 -7.88 -8.50 -11.30
CA HIS A 94 -8.01 -9.87 -10.81
C HIS A 94 -9.48 -10.20 -10.47
N ASP A 95 -10.18 -9.34 -9.73
CA ASP A 95 -11.58 -9.56 -9.35
C ASP A 95 -12.55 -9.50 -10.53
N LEU A 96 -12.30 -8.64 -11.53
CA LEU A 96 -13.10 -8.60 -12.76
C LEU A 96 -12.92 -9.84 -13.64
N THR A 97 -11.79 -10.52 -13.53
CA THR A 97 -11.52 -11.78 -14.26
C THR A 97 -11.92 -13.03 -13.47
N ALA A 98 -12.33 -12.88 -12.21
CA ALA A 98 -12.79 -13.98 -11.38
C ALA A 98 -14.20 -14.44 -11.80
N PRO A 99 -14.54 -15.73 -11.64
CA PRO A 99 -15.83 -16.29 -12.04
C PRO A 99 -17.02 -15.72 -11.25
N VAL A 100 -16.77 -15.08 -10.12
CA VAL A 100 -17.78 -14.39 -9.30
C VAL A 100 -17.46 -12.91 -9.31
N LEU A 101 -18.37 -12.10 -9.85
CA LEU A 101 -18.24 -10.64 -9.96
C LEU A 101 -18.53 -9.93 -8.62
N LEU A 102 -17.85 -10.36 -7.55
CA LEU A 102 -17.91 -9.72 -6.24
C LEU A 102 -16.49 -9.29 -5.84
N PRO A 103 -16.28 -8.02 -5.47
CA PRO A 103 -14.97 -7.56 -5.03
C PRO A 103 -14.56 -8.35 -3.78
N LYS A 104 -13.39 -8.99 -3.85
CA LYS A 104 -12.81 -9.71 -2.71
C LYS A 104 -12.50 -8.71 -1.59
N PHE A 105 -12.46 -9.23 -0.37
CA PHE A 105 -12.11 -8.44 0.82
C PHE A 105 -10.80 -7.67 0.65
N THR A 106 -9.80 -8.27 -0.03
CA THR A 106 -8.51 -7.64 -0.34
C THR A 106 -8.67 -6.34 -1.13
N THR A 107 -9.51 -6.33 -2.17
CA THR A 107 -9.75 -5.15 -3.01
C THR A 107 -10.46 -4.04 -2.24
N LEU A 108 -11.45 -4.40 -1.42
CA LEU A 108 -12.15 -3.44 -0.54
C LEU A 108 -11.20 -2.85 0.51
N PHE A 109 -10.32 -3.67 1.08
CA PHE A 109 -9.33 -3.23 2.06
C PHE A 109 -8.32 -2.25 1.46
N ILE A 110 -7.80 -2.55 0.27
CA ILE A 110 -6.89 -1.66 -0.47
C ILE A 110 -7.58 -0.35 -0.84
N LEU A 111 -8.85 -0.40 -1.23
CA LEU A 111 -9.65 0.80 -1.53
C LEU A 111 -9.82 1.68 -0.29
N PHE A 112 -10.14 1.07 0.85
CA PHE A 112 -10.24 1.78 2.13
C PHE A 112 -8.93 2.49 2.50
N ILE A 113 -7.79 1.83 2.32
CA ILE A 113 -6.48 2.43 2.60
C ILE A 113 -6.21 3.62 1.68
N ASN A 114 -6.50 3.51 0.38
CA ASN A 114 -6.34 4.64 -0.56
C ASN A 114 -7.21 5.84 -0.14
N ILE A 115 -8.48 5.61 0.21
CA ILE A 115 -9.37 6.68 0.69
C ILE A 115 -8.82 7.32 1.96
N ARG A 116 -8.33 6.51 2.92
CA ARG A 116 -7.72 7.01 4.15
C ARG A 116 -6.50 7.89 3.87
N ILE A 117 -5.62 7.46 2.97
CA ILE A 117 -4.43 8.25 2.59
C ILE A 117 -4.85 9.58 1.94
N LEU A 118 -5.85 9.58 1.05
CA LEU A 118 -6.36 10.79 0.43
C LEU A 118 -6.94 11.74 1.47
N LEU A 119 -7.80 11.25 2.36
CA LEU A 119 -8.41 12.06 3.42
C LEU A 119 -7.33 12.67 4.32
N GLU A 120 -6.35 11.87 4.75
CA GLU A 120 -5.25 12.36 5.58
C GLU A 120 -4.38 13.36 4.82
N ALA A 121 -4.15 13.17 3.52
CA ALA A 121 -3.40 14.12 2.70
C ALA A 121 -4.13 15.47 2.55
N PHE A 122 -5.46 15.46 2.42
CA PHE A 122 -6.27 16.68 2.29
C PHE A 122 -6.48 17.41 3.63
N TRP A 123 -6.66 16.68 4.73
CA TRP A 123 -6.98 17.25 6.04
C TRP A 123 -5.80 17.46 6.97
N SER A 124 -4.66 16.82 6.71
CA SER A 124 -3.46 17.07 7.49
C SER A 124 -2.92 18.42 7.05
N ASP A 125 -3.23 19.48 7.81
CA ASP A 125 -2.59 20.78 7.64
C ASP A 125 -1.07 20.63 7.82
N PRO A 126 -0.24 21.30 6.99
CA PRO A 126 1.17 21.48 7.30
C PRO A 126 1.26 22.46 8.47
N GLY A 127 1.22 21.93 9.70
CA GLY A 127 1.55 22.69 10.90
C GLY A 127 2.93 23.32 10.83
#